data_AF-A0A2N1ALE2-F1
#
_entry.id   AF-A0A2N1ALE2-F1
#
_cell.length_a   1.000
_cell.length_b   1.000
_cell.length_c   1.000
_cell.angle_alpha   90.00
_cell.angle_beta   90.00
_cell.angle_gamma   90.00
#
_symmetry.space_group_name_H-M   'P 1'
#
loop_
_entity.id
_entity.type
_entity.pdbx_description
1 polymer ?
#
loop_
_entity_poly.entity_id
_entity_poly.type
_entity_poly.pdbx_seq_one_letter_code
_entity_poly.pdbx_strand_id
1 'polypeptide(L)'
;MATTMPDQPSPSAYHLLLQLEQQFDTLIDMIETAVSLFERQQPASWVFHQATLSRHWLREALFDMWHEQDQDGRETRNYIAIVAANDELLTAVDAVNQAKKSFAELLQHIKQAFPQTLSDAKSRLPQRHPYVDEALRRNGLARLHLKQSWRQLPIAQAPVSRVRFAWYSSGRSIKRLTVQEAEQKLLKLDTDAPHIRIQLRKLAGIPSGEVLAQVQTQAPLMRANLFFTEPLDDGHTRRALNAAMPIFVPDNNQRLPHINVPALQPPTTRTRARRRDEKLEPDVFLPSLRVYRYR
;
A
#
# COMPACT_ATOMS: atom_id res chain seq x y z
N MET A 1 41.45 -21.69 -10.53
CA MET A 1 40.34 -20.80 -10.14
C MET A 1 39.09 -21.33 -10.82
N ALA A 2 38.20 -21.99 -10.06
CA ALA A 2 36.95 -22.52 -10.60
C ALA A 2 35.95 -21.37 -10.69
N THR A 3 35.57 -21.03 -11.92
CA THR A 3 34.48 -20.09 -12.22
C THR A 3 33.18 -20.77 -11.80
N THR A 4 32.60 -20.35 -10.68
CA THR A 4 31.25 -20.73 -10.28
C THR A 4 30.28 -20.18 -11.33
N MET A 5 29.76 -21.05 -12.18
CA MET A 5 28.61 -20.70 -13.01
C MET A 5 27.42 -20.39 -12.07
N PRO A 6 26.63 -19.35 -12.36
CA PRO A 6 25.43 -19.08 -11.59
C PRO A 6 24.46 -20.26 -11.74
N ASP A 7 23.98 -20.76 -10.60
CA ASP A 7 23.09 -21.91 -10.50
C ASP A 7 21.85 -21.67 -11.39
N GLN A 8 21.58 -22.57 -12.33
CA GLN A 8 20.43 -22.45 -13.22
C GLN A 8 19.15 -22.63 -12.38
N PRO A 9 18.13 -21.76 -12.50
CA PRO A 9 16.89 -21.93 -11.77
C PRO A 9 16.27 -23.28 -12.12
N SER A 10 15.71 -23.97 -11.11
CA SER A 10 15.01 -25.23 -11.33
C SER A 10 13.89 -25.05 -12.38
N PRO A 11 13.52 -26.09 -13.16
CA PRO A 11 12.50 -25.97 -14.21
C PRO A 11 11.16 -25.40 -13.71
N SER A 12 10.79 -25.70 -12.46
CA SER A 12 9.61 -25.14 -11.79
C SER A 12 9.76 -23.64 -11.51
N ALA A 13 10.93 -23.19 -11.07
CA ALA A 13 11.18 -21.79 -10.82
C ALA A 13 11.20 -20.98 -12.13
N TYR A 14 11.77 -21.52 -13.21
CA TYR A 14 11.74 -20.89 -14.53
C TYR A 14 10.31 -20.67 -15.05
N HIS A 15 9.43 -21.67 -14.91
CA HIS A 15 8.02 -21.54 -15.31
C HIS A 15 7.30 -20.42 -14.54
N LEU A 16 7.53 -20.32 -13.22
CA LEU A 16 6.93 -19.25 -12.41
C LEU A 16 7.42 -17.86 -12.82
N LEU A 17 8.67 -17.74 -13.29
CA LEU A 17 9.19 -16.47 -13.80
C LEU A 17 8.54 -16.08 -15.13
N LEU A 18 8.36 -17.04 -16.04
CA LEU A 18 7.63 -16.80 -17.28
C LEU A 18 6.17 -16.40 -17.01
N GLN A 19 5.52 -17.02 -16.04
CA GLN A 19 4.18 -16.62 -15.61
C GLN A 19 4.17 -15.21 -15.02
N LEU A 20 5.22 -14.83 -14.28
CA LEU A 20 5.35 -13.49 -13.72
C LEU A 20 5.47 -12.42 -14.81
N GLU A 21 6.23 -12.70 -15.87
CA GLU A 21 6.31 -11.86 -17.07
C GLU A 21 4.95 -11.68 -17.72
N GLN A 22 4.26 -12.78 -18.02
CA GLN A 22 2.94 -12.74 -18.66
C GLN A 22 1.89 -11.97 -17.83
N GLN A 23 1.91 -12.13 -16.50
CA GLN A 23 1.04 -11.40 -15.59
C GLN A 23 1.39 -9.91 -15.53
N PHE A 24 2.68 -9.57 -15.65
CA PHE A 24 3.11 -8.18 -15.74
C PHE A 24 2.65 -7.55 -17.06
N ASP A 25 2.82 -8.22 -18.19
CA ASP A 25 2.34 -7.73 -19.49
C ASP A 25 0.81 -7.55 -19.48
N THR A 26 0.08 -8.53 -18.95
CA THR A 26 -1.38 -8.42 -18.75
C THR A 26 -1.75 -7.21 -17.90
N LEU A 27 -1.01 -6.95 -16.82
CA LEU A 27 -1.23 -5.76 -15.99
C LEU A 27 -1.00 -4.47 -16.78
N ILE A 28 0.05 -4.39 -17.59
CA ILE A 28 0.32 -3.22 -18.44
C ILE A 28 -0.81 -3.01 -19.44
N ASP A 29 -1.26 -4.06 -20.13
CA ASP A 29 -2.36 -3.98 -21.10
C ASP A 29 -3.69 -3.54 -20.45
N MET A 30 -4.00 -4.05 -19.25
CA MET A 30 -5.18 -3.62 -18.52
C MET A 30 -5.09 -2.15 -18.10
N ILE A 31 -3.90 -1.70 -17.66
CA ILE A 31 -3.67 -0.28 -17.33
C ILE A 31 -3.85 0.57 -18.58
N GLU A 32 -3.24 0.20 -19.73
CA GLU A 32 -3.36 0.92 -21.00
C GLU A 32 -4.82 1.06 -21.44
N THR A 33 -5.60 -0.01 -21.30
CA THR A 33 -7.03 -0.01 -21.61
C THR A 33 -7.77 0.99 -20.73
N ALA A 34 -7.59 0.93 -19.40
CA ALA A 34 -8.27 1.81 -18.46
C ALA A 34 -7.90 3.29 -18.65
N VAL A 35 -6.62 3.60 -18.89
CA VAL A 35 -6.18 4.99 -19.11
C VAL A 35 -6.65 5.53 -20.45
N SER A 36 -6.69 4.71 -21.50
CA SER A 36 -7.22 5.12 -22.81
C SER A 36 -8.71 5.42 -22.74
N LEU A 37 -9.47 4.63 -21.97
CA LEU A 37 -10.88 4.91 -21.68
C LEU A 37 -11.04 6.22 -20.92
N PHE A 38 -10.27 6.43 -19.86
CA PHE A 38 -10.28 7.66 -19.08
C PHE A 38 -9.97 8.89 -19.95
N GLU A 39 -8.92 8.82 -20.78
CA GLU A 39 -8.49 9.88 -21.68
C GLU A 39 -9.54 10.18 -22.77
N ARG A 40 -10.28 9.18 -23.22
CA ARG A 40 -11.36 9.31 -24.22
C ARG A 40 -12.63 9.89 -23.62
N GLN A 41 -13.05 9.36 -22.47
CA GLN A 41 -14.32 9.73 -21.83
C GLN A 41 -14.23 11.08 -21.08
N GLN A 42 -13.04 11.46 -20.61
CA GLN A 42 -12.81 12.65 -19.79
C GLN A 42 -13.82 12.77 -18.62
N PRO A 43 -13.90 11.75 -17.75
CA PRO A 43 -14.87 11.73 -16.67
C PRO A 43 -14.67 12.92 -15.72
N ALA A 44 -15.78 13.39 -15.15
CA ALA A 44 -15.73 14.43 -14.12
C ALA A 44 -14.85 13.95 -12.96
N SER A 45 -13.80 14.72 -12.67
CA SER A 45 -12.73 14.30 -11.78
C SER A 45 -12.28 15.43 -10.86
N TRP A 46 -11.89 15.07 -9.64
CA TRP A 46 -11.27 15.96 -8.66
C TRP A 46 -9.93 15.39 -8.23
N VAL A 47 -8.90 16.23 -8.13
CA VAL A 47 -7.54 15.83 -7.72
C VAL A 47 -7.09 16.66 -6.54
N PHE A 48 -6.42 16.02 -5.60
CA PHE A 48 -5.74 16.71 -4.52
C PHE A 48 -4.43 17.35 -5.01
N HIS A 49 -4.11 18.57 -4.57
CA HIS A 49 -2.95 19.37 -5.00
C HIS A 49 -2.96 19.97 -6.41
N GLN A 50 -4.01 19.78 -7.21
CA GLN A 50 -4.09 20.38 -8.55
C GLN A 50 -5.44 21.06 -8.76
N ALA A 51 -5.44 22.22 -9.41
CA ALA A 51 -6.67 22.93 -9.76
C ALA A 51 -7.42 22.25 -10.92
N THR A 52 -6.68 21.59 -11.82
CA THR A 52 -7.19 20.93 -13.03
C THR A 52 -6.49 19.58 -13.21
N LEU A 53 -7.26 18.55 -13.55
CA LEU A 53 -6.74 17.21 -13.84
C LEU A 53 -6.28 17.17 -15.31
N SER A 54 -5.00 16.87 -15.56
CA SER A 54 -4.49 16.64 -16.92
C SER A 54 -5.15 15.41 -17.54
N ARG A 55 -5.42 15.43 -18.84
CA ARG A 55 -5.96 14.27 -19.58
C ARG A 55 -5.14 12.98 -19.32
N HIS A 56 -3.83 13.11 -19.21
CA HIS A 56 -2.89 12.00 -18.99
C HIS A 56 -2.61 11.69 -17.51
N TRP A 57 -3.29 12.35 -16.58
CA TRP A 57 -2.99 12.23 -15.15
C TRP A 57 -3.15 10.81 -14.62
N LEU A 58 -4.19 10.08 -15.04
CA LEU A 58 -4.38 8.70 -14.61
C LEU A 58 -3.26 7.79 -15.14
N ARG A 59 -2.77 8.04 -16.36
CA ARG A 59 -1.63 7.34 -16.93
C ARG A 59 -0.39 7.55 -16.07
N GLU A 60 -0.05 8.80 -15.74
CA GLU A 60 1.06 9.11 -14.83
C GLU A 60 0.91 8.38 -13.49
N ALA A 61 -0.29 8.38 -12.90
CA ALA A 61 -0.56 7.74 -11.62
C ALA A 61 -0.43 6.20 -11.64
N LEU A 62 -0.86 5.55 -12.72
CA LEU A 62 -0.87 4.09 -12.81
C LEU A 62 0.47 3.50 -13.29
N PHE A 63 1.21 4.25 -14.12
CA PHE A 63 2.55 3.86 -14.57
C PHE A 63 3.66 4.30 -13.59
N ASP A 64 3.33 5.01 -12.52
CA ASP A 64 4.28 5.28 -11.47
C ASP A 64 4.59 4.03 -10.61
N MET A 65 5.40 3.13 -11.18
CA MET A 65 5.70 1.80 -10.62
C MET A 65 7.17 1.61 -10.28
N TRP A 66 8.05 2.58 -10.57
CA TRP A 66 9.50 2.45 -10.42
C TRP A 66 10.07 3.31 -9.29
N HIS A 67 11.17 2.84 -8.70
CA HIS A 67 11.96 3.66 -7.78
C HIS A 67 12.64 4.80 -8.54
N GLU A 68 12.48 6.03 -8.07
CA GLU A 68 13.25 7.19 -8.56
C GLU A 68 14.72 7.11 -8.10
N GLN A 69 15.61 7.84 -8.77
CA GLN A 69 16.98 8.01 -8.28
C GLN A 69 16.94 8.78 -6.94
N ASP A 70 17.71 8.33 -5.95
CA ASP A 70 17.86 8.96 -4.63
C ASP A 70 16.61 9.03 -3.72
N GLN A 71 15.52 8.33 -4.08
CA GLN A 71 14.34 8.22 -3.23
C GLN A 71 14.55 7.22 -2.07
N ASP A 72 13.98 7.50 -0.89
CA ASP A 72 13.80 6.46 0.14
C ASP A 72 12.97 5.33 -0.47
N GLY A 73 13.56 4.13 -0.60
CA GLY A 73 12.90 2.96 -1.17
C GLY A 73 11.65 2.49 -0.41
N ARG A 74 11.31 3.11 0.72
CA ARG A 74 10.07 2.86 1.49
C ARG A 74 8.97 3.88 1.20
N GLU A 75 9.30 5.01 0.59
CA GLU A 75 8.33 6.04 0.24
C GLU A 75 7.38 5.56 -0.84
N THR A 76 6.10 5.94 -0.73
CA THR A 76 5.07 5.58 -1.72
C THR A 76 4.37 6.87 -2.14
N ARG A 77 4.42 7.21 -3.43
CA ARG A 77 3.80 8.44 -3.94
C ARG A 77 2.29 8.32 -3.97
N ASN A 78 1.56 9.32 -3.47
CA ASN A 78 0.11 9.29 -3.40
C ASN A 78 -0.53 10.01 -4.59
N TYR A 79 -1.53 9.38 -5.20
CA TYR A 79 -2.33 9.94 -6.30
C TYR A 79 -3.78 10.03 -5.84
N ILE A 80 -4.10 11.07 -5.06
CA ILE A 80 -5.42 11.19 -4.41
C ILE A 80 -6.36 11.94 -5.35
N ALA A 81 -7.41 11.25 -5.79
CA ALA A 81 -8.44 11.81 -6.66
C ALA A 81 -9.79 11.11 -6.44
N ILE A 82 -10.86 11.76 -6.91
CA ILE A 82 -12.20 11.17 -7.14
C ILE A 82 -12.48 11.22 -8.63
N VAL A 83 -12.92 10.11 -9.21
CA VAL A 83 -13.33 10.00 -10.60
C VAL A 83 -14.77 9.47 -10.65
N ALA A 84 -15.69 10.23 -11.23
CA ALA A 84 -17.05 9.75 -11.53
C ALA A 84 -17.02 8.95 -12.82
N ALA A 85 -17.16 7.62 -12.73
CA ALA A 85 -16.90 6.70 -13.82
C ALA A 85 -18.16 5.94 -14.22
N ASN A 86 -18.37 5.79 -15.53
CA ASN A 86 -19.42 4.93 -16.07
C ASN A 86 -19.04 3.45 -15.93
N ASP A 87 -19.99 2.56 -16.24
CA ASP A 87 -19.78 1.12 -16.10
C ASP A 87 -18.62 0.58 -16.93
N GLU A 88 -18.37 1.14 -18.12
CA GLU A 88 -17.24 0.76 -18.99
C GLU A 88 -15.90 1.03 -18.28
N LEU A 89 -15.71 2.24 -17.73
CA LEU A 89 -14.50 2.61 -17.03
C LEU A 89 -14.37 1.88 -15.69
N LEU A 90 -15.46 1.70 -14.95
CA LEU A 90 -15.46 0.92 -13.70
C LEU A 90 -15.01 -0.53 -13.94
N THR A 91 -15.51 -1.15 -15.01
CA THR A 91 -15.12 -2.52 -15.40
C THR A 91 -13.65 -2.60 -15.75
N ALA A 92 -13.12 -1.63 -16.50
CA ALA A 92 -11.70 -1.59 -16.83
C ALA A 92 -10.79 -1.38 -15.60
N VAL A 93 -11.22 -0.54 -14.66
CA VAL A 93 -10.52 -0.33 -13.38
C VAL A 93 -10.55 -1.59 -12.52
N ASP A 94 -11.66 -2.33 -12.50
CA ASP A 94 -11.72 -3.62 -11.82
C ASP A 94 -10.78 -4.64 -12.45
N ALA A 95 -10.71 -4.71 -13.79
CA ALA A 95 -9.76 -5.57 -14.49
C ALA A 95 -8.30 -5.24 -14.11
N VAL A 96 -7.95 -3.96 -13.97
CA VAL A 96 -6.64 -3.54 -13.44
C VAL A 96 -6.43 -4.05 -12.00
N ASN A 97 -7.43 -3.93 -11.14
CA ASN A 97 -7.37 -4.41 -9.76
C ASN A 97 -7.14 -5.93 -9.68
N GLN A 98 -7.83 -6.70 -10.51
CA GLN A 98 -7.66 -8.16 -10.59
C GLN A 98 -6.25 -8.50 -11.09
N ALA A 99 -5.76 -7.87 -12.16
CA ALA A 99 -4.40 -8.08 -12.65
C ALA A 99 -3.34 -7.74 -11.59
N LYS A 100 -3.52 -6.63 -10.86
CA LYS A 100 -2.65 -6.24 -9.73
C LYS A 100 -2.67 -7.29 -8.62
N LYS A 101 -3.83 -7.87 -8.32
CA LYS A 101 -3.99 -8.91 -7.29
C LYS A 101 -3.29 -10.19 -7.71
N SER A 102 -3.55 -10.69 -8.93
CA SER A 102 -2.91 -11.89 -9.47
C SER A 102 -1.39 -11.76 -9.53
N PHE A 103 -0.89 -10.60 -9.98
CA PHE A 103 0.55 -10.31 -9.99
C PHE A 103 1.15 -10.33 -8.57
N ALA A 104 0.48 -9.71 -7.59
CA ALA A 104 0.93 -9.69 -6.21
C ALA A 104 0.95 -11.09 -5.58
N GLU A 105 -0.10 -11.89 -5.80
CA GLU A 105 -0.21 -13.26 -5.28
C GLU A 105 0.90 -14.17 -5.83
N LEU A 106 1.15 -14.11 -7.15
CA LEU A 106 2.24 -14.86 -7.78
C LEU A 106 3.61 -14.46 -7.24
N LEU A 107 3.84 -13.16 -7.05
CA LEU A 107 5.11 -12.66 -6.52
C LEU A 107 5.34 -13.09 -5.06
N GLN A 108 4.27 -13.15 -4.25
CA GLN A 108 4.35 -13.71 -2.90
C GLN A 108 4.62 -15.21 -2.92
N HIS A 109 3.99 -15.96 -3.83
CA HIS A 109 4.24 -17.38 -3.99
C HIS A 109 5.70 -17.66 -4.34
N ILE A 110 6.26 -16.94 -5.32
CA ILE A 110 7.68 -17.08 -5.70
C ILE A 110 8.61 -16.75 -4.52
N LYS A 111 8.31 -15.70 -3.75
CA LYS A 111 9.10 -15.35 -2.55
C LYS A 111 9.13 -16.44 -1.49
N GLN A 112 8.02 -17.16 -1.31
CA GLN A 112 7.89 -18.23 -0.32
C GLN A 112 8.54 -19.53 -0.80
N ALA A 113 8.29 -19.92 -2.05
CA ALA A 113 8.76 -21.18 -2.61
C ALA A 113 10.24 -21.11 -3.07
N PHE A 114 10.69 -19.95 -3.54
CA PHE A 114 12.00 -19.76 -4.18
C PHE A 114 12.66 -18.43 -3.76
N PRO A 115 12.99 -18.26 -2.45
CA PRO A 115 13.48 -16.99 -1.92
C PRO A 115 14.78 -16.48 -2.57
N GLN A 116 15.65 -17.39 -3.04
CA GLN A 116 16.89 -17.04 -3.73
C GLN A 116 16.66 -16.66 -5.21
N THR A 117 15.67 -17.26 -5.87
CA THR A 117 15.43 -17.09 -7.31
C THR A 117 14.85 -15.72 -7.66
N LEU A 118 14.13 -15.07 -6.75
CA LEU A 118 13.56 -13.74 -7.01
C LEU A 118 14.66 -12.66 -7.19
N SER A 119 15.80 -12.81 -6.50
CA SER A 119 16.94 -11.90 -6.64
C SER A 119 17.57 -12.02 -8.02
N ASP A 120 17.73 -13.25 -8.51
CA ASP A 120 18.35 -13.54 -9.81
C ASP A 120 17.41 -13.25 -10.98
N ALA A 121 16.11 -13.54 -10.85
CA ALA A 121 15.12 -13.29 -11.88
C ALA A 121 14.96 -11.81 -12.23
N LYS A 122 15.02 -10.94 -11.21
CA LYS A 122 14.95 -9.48 -11.36
C LYS A 122 15.97 -8.92 -12.36
N SER A 123 17.11 -9.58 -12.54
CA SER A 123 18.17 -9.18 -13.47
C SER A 123 17.91 -9.55 -14.94
N ARG A 124 16.99 -10.49 -15.23
CA ARG A 124 16.82 -11.12 -16.57
C ARG A 124 15.56 -10.73 -17.33
N LEU A 125 14.68 -9.95 -16.72
CA LEU A 125 13.35 -9.60 -17.22
C LEU A 125 13.21 -8.42 -18.23
N PRO A 126 14.26 -7.75 -18.74
CA PRO A 126 14.09 -6.51 -19.48
C PRO A 126 13.95 -6.65 -21.01
N GLN A 127 13.01 -7.41 -21.57
CA GLN A 127 12.77 -7.36 -23.02
C GLN A 127 11.30 -7.55 -23.39
N ARG A 128 10.63 -6.44 -23.79
CA ARG A 128 9.44 -6.31 -24.66
C ARG A 128 8.25 -5.53 -24.07
N HIS A 129 8.30 -4.19 -24.14
CA HIS A 129 7.11 -3.37 -24.36
C HIS A 129 7.52 -2.01 -24.98
N PRO A 130 6.82 -1.46 -25.99
CA PRO A 130 7.20 -0.19 -26.64
C PRO A 130 6.86 1.06 -25.83
N TYR A 131 5.91 1.00 -24.89
CA TYR A 131 5.51 2.13 -24.03
C TYR A 131 6.12 2.12 -22.63
N VAL A 132 6.82 1.04 -22.26
CA VAL A 132 7.56 1.02 -20.99
C VAL A 132 9.02 1.30 -21.29
N ASP A 133 9.42 2.48 -20.82
CA ASP A 133 10.63 3.22 -21.15
C ASP A 133 11.94 2.41 -21.04
N GLU A 134 13.02 3.01 -21.55
CA GLU A 134 14.42 2.56 -21.52
C GLU A 134 14.88 1.99 -20.14
N ALA A 135 14.19 2.39 -19.05
CA ALA A 135 14.34 1.89 -17.69
C ALA A 135 14.03 0.39 -17.51
N LEU A 136 12.96 -0.14 -18.15
CA LEU A 136 12.72 -1.58 -18.15
C LEU A 136 13.79 -2.28 -18.97
N ARG A 137 14.13 -1.81 -20.18
CA ARG A 137 15.16 -2.43 -21.06
C ARG A 137 16.56 -2.53 -20.42
N ARG A 138 16.89 -1.65 -19.48
CA ARG A 138 18.19 -1.66 -18.77
C ARG A 138 18.16 -2.36 -17.41
N ASN A 139 17.00 -2.50 -16.74
CA ASN A 139 16.96 -2.96 -15.34
C ASN A 139 15.90 -4.04 -15.00
N GLY A 140 14.94 -4.35 -15.87
CA GLY A 140 13.92 -5.37 -15.63
C GLY A 140 13.06 -5.11 -14.39
N LEU A 141 12.54 -6.17 -13.75
CA LEU A 141 11.82 -6.08 -12.47
C LEU A 141 12.71 -5.62 -11.29
N ALA A 142 14.03 -5.43 -11.49
CA ALA A 142 14.95 -5.10 -10.40
C ALA A 142 14.62 -3.79 -9.70
N ARG A 143 14.17 -2.78 -10.46
CA ARG A 143 13.80 -1.45 -9.93
C ARG A 143 12.29 -1.26 -9.72
N LEU A 144 11.49 -2.32 -9.90
CA LEU A 144 10.06 -2.25 -9.68
C LEU A 144 9.76 -2.00 -8.20
N HIS A 145 9.06 -0.91 -7.92
CA HIS A 145 8.53 -0.64 -6.60
C HIS A 145 7.29 -1.49 -6.36
N LEU A 146 7.47 -2.65 -5.73
CA LEU A 146 6.42 -3.66 -5.55
C LEU A 146 5.12 -3.12 -4.95
N LYS A 147 5.21 -2.29 -3.91
CA LYS A 147 4.01 -1.69 -3.33
C LYS A 147 3.26 -0.83 -4.34
N GLN A 148 3.96 0.03 -5.09
CA GLN A 148 3.33 0.91 -6.08
C GLN A 148 2.70 0.11 -7.22
N SER A 149 3.34 -1.00 -7.65
CA SER A 149 2.84 -1.82 -8.75
C SER A 149 1.49 -2.49 -8.46
N TRP A 150 1.19 -2.86 -7.21
CA TRP A 150 -0.03 -3.60 -6.87
C TRP A 150 -1.05 -2.83 -6.01
N ARG A 151 -0.85 -1.54 -5.75
CA ARG A 151 -1.85 -0.74 -5.04
C ARG A 151 -3.18 -0.76 -5.80
N GLN A 152 -4.22 -1.17 -5.10
CA GLN A 152 -5.57 -1.24 -5.63
C GLN A 152 -6.16 0.16 -5.83
N LEU A 153 -7.00 0.30 -6.84
CA LEU A 153 -7.80 1.45 -7.18
C LEU A 153 -9.18 1.28 -6.53
N PRO A 154 -9.51 2.01 -5.45
CA PRO A 154 -10.77 1.78 -4.77
C PRO A 154 -11.96 2.12 -5.65
N ILE A 155 -12.91 1.18 -5.77
CA ILE A 155 -14.19 1.37 -6.46
C ILE A 155 -15.29 1.44 -5.39
N ALA A 156 -16.12 2.48 -5.45
CA ALA A 156 -17.28 2.58 -4.58
C ALA A 156 -18.38 1.60 -5.02
N GLN A 157 -18.97 0.88 -4.06
CA GLN A 157 -19.95 -0.19 -4.31
C GLN A 157 -21.30 0.33 -4.80
N ALA A 158 -21.58 1.62 -4.60
CA ALA A 158 -22.84 2.26 -4.93
C ALA A 158 -22.61 3.77 -5.14
N PRO A 159 -23.58 4.49 -5.73
CA PRO A 159 -23.52 5.93 -5.90
C PRO A 159 -23.22 6.67 -4.59
N VAL A 160 -22.31 7.63 -4.66
CA VAL A 160 -21.82 8.40 -3.51
C VAL A 160 -22.39 9.82 -3.60
N SER A 161 -23.02 10.30 -2.52
CA SER A 161 -23.53 11.68 -2.44
C SER A 161 -22.45 12.66 -2.00
N ARG A 162 -21.51 12.20 -1.17
CA ARG A 162 -20.49 13.04 -0.55
C ARG A 162 -19.22 12.26 -0.23
N VAL A 163 -18.07 12.90 -0.45
CA VAL A 163 -16.78 12.42 0.01
C VAL A 163 -16.18 13.39 1.01
N ARG A 164 -15.75 12.89 2.16
CA ARG A 164 -14.99 13.67 3.15
C ARG A 164 -13.57 13.16 3.33
N PHE A 165 -12.60 13.94 2.85
CA PHE A 165 -11.18 13.74 3.07
C PHE A 165 -10.73 14.33 4.40
N ALA A 166 -9.85 13.62 5.10
CA ALA A 166 -9.21 14.11 6.31
C ALA A 166 -7.85 13.45 6.52
N TRP A 167 -6.89 14.22 7.02
CA TRP A 167 -5.62 13.69 7.48
C TRP A 167 -5.79 12.85 8.74
N TYR A 168 -5.11 11.69 8.76
CA TYR A 168 -5.02 10.80 9.89
C TYR A 168 -3.56 10.71 10.34
N SER A 169 -3.18 11.55 11.30
CA SER A 169 -1.82 11.68 11.83
C SER A 169 -1.56 10.82 13.08
N SER A 170 -2.56 10.13 13.61
CA SER A 170 -2.46 9.30 14.82
C SER A 170 -2.48 7.80 14.51
N GLY A 171 -2.06 7.40 13.30
CA GLY A 171 -2.01 6.00 12.90
C GLY A 171 -1.01 5.21 13.75
N ARG A 172 -1.41 4.02 14.17
CA ARG A 172 -0.55 3.10 14.94
C ARG A 172 -0.69 1.71 14.36
N SER A 173 0.44 1.09 14.05
CA SER A 173 0.53 -0.36 13.87
C SER A 173 0.77 -0.97 15.24
N ILE A 174 -0.07 -1.92 15.63
CA ILE A 174 0.03 -2.60 16.93
C ILE A 174 0.18 -4.09 16.66
N LYS A 175 1.33 -4.65 17.00
CA LYS A 175 1.58 -6.09 16.94
C LYS A 175 1.48 -6.66 18.35
N ARG A 176 0.65 -7.69 18.53
CA ARG A 176 0.65 -8.48 19.77
C ARG A 176 1.94 -9.28 19.87
N LEU A 177 2.52 -9.32 21.06
CA LEU A 177 3.70 -10.12 21.38
C LEU A 177 3.47 -10.91 22.66
N THR A 178 4.11 -12.06 22.78
CA THR A 178 4.26 -12.74 24.07
C THR A 178 5.43 -12.15 24.85
N VAL A 179 5.49 -12.42 26.16
CA VAL A 179 6.64 -12.11 27.01
C VAL A 179 7.93 -12.72 26.44
N GLN A 180 7.88 -14.00 26.04
CA GLN A 180 9.03 -14.69 25.47
C GLN A 180 9.51 -14.04 24.16
N GLU A 181 8.61 -13.65 23.27
CA GLU A 181 9.00 -12.93 22.04
C GLU A 181 9.65 -11.57 22.32
N ALA A 182 9.17 -10.86 23.35
CA ALA A 182 9.76 -9.59 23.77
C ALA A 182 11.17 -9.79 24.36
N GLU A 183 11.36 -10.84 25.16
CA GLU A 183 12.65 -11.22 25.72
C GLU A 183 13.66 -11.55 24.62
N GLN A 184 13.29 -12.42 23.68
CA GLN A 184 14.13 -12.80 22.54
C GLN A 184 14.52 -11.60 21.68
N LYS A 185 13.67 -10.58 21.57
CA LYS A 185 14.00 -9.33 20.89
C LYS A 185 14.99 -8.46 21.69
N LEU A 186 14.85 -8.38 23.01
CA LEU A 186 15.79 -7.65 23.87
C LEU A 186 17.17 -8.32 23.87
N LEU A 187 17.24 -9.65 23.89
CA LEU A 187 18.50 -10.40 23.85
C LEU A 187 19.27 -10.26 22.53
N LYS A 188 18.61 -9.82 21.45
CA LYS A 188 19.25 -9.48 20.17
C LYS A 188 19.83 -8.07 20.13
N LEU A 189 19.61 -7.26 21.17
CA LEU A 189 20.22 -5.95 21.33
C LEU A 189 21.52 -6.10 22.16
N ASP A 190 22.20 -4.98 22.41
CA ASP A 190 23.34 -4.95 23.32
C ASP A 190 22.88 -5.23 24.77
N THR A 191 23.06 -6.47 25.21
CA THR A 191 22.64 -6.94 26.54
C THR A 191 23.43 -6.37 27.70
N ASP A 192 24.62 -5.81 27.43
CA ASP A 192 25.45 -5.19 28.45
C ASP A 192 25.01 -3.76 28.75
N ALA A 193 24.29 -3.13 27.81
CA ALA A 193 23.73 -1.79 28.00
C ALA A 193 22.76 -1.76 29.21
N PRO A 194 22.95 -0.84 30.19
CA PRO A 194 22.15 -0.80 31.41
C PRO A 194 20.63 -0.73 31.17
N HIS A 195 20.21 0.00 30.14
CA HIS A 195 18.81 0.17 29.79
C HIS A 195 18.16 -1.13 29.28
N ILE A 196 18.92 -2.04 28.65
CA ILE A 196 18.43 -3.37 28.24
C ILE A 196 18.31 -4.29 29.45
N ARG A 197 19.30 -4.32 30.35
CA ARG A 197 19.25 -5.11 31.59
C ARG A 197 18.08 -4.72 32.50
N ILE A 198 17.76 -3.42 32.58
CA ILE A 198 16.57 -2.93 33.31
C ILE A 198 15.28 -3.46 32.67
N GLN A 199 15.18 -3.43 31.34
CA GLN A 199 13.98 -3.92 30.63
C GLN A 199 13.82 -5.44 30.75
N LEU A 200 14.90 -6.21 30.69
CA LEU A 200 14.87 -7.66 30.95
C LEU A 200 14.37 -7.97 32.37
N ARG A 201 14.85 -7.23 33.39
CA ARG A 201 14.34 -7.38 34.76
C ARG A 201 12.86 -7.02 34.89
N LYS A 202 12.41 -5.95 34.23
CA LYS A 202 10.97 -5.59 34.19
C LYS A 202 10.14 -6.72 33.59
N LEU A 203 10.63 -7.32 32.51
CA LEU A 203 9.95 -8.40 31.81
C LEU A 203 9.87 -9.68 32.65
N ALA A 204 10.91 -10.00 33.41
CA ALA A 204 10.89 -11.11 34.37
C ALA A 204 9.90 -10.91 35.54
N GLY A 205 9.46 -9.66 35.78
CA GLY A 205 8.52 -9.32 36.85
C GLY A 205 7.04 -9.46 36.48
N ILE A 206 6.70 -9.91 35.27
CA ILE A 206 5.31 -10.10 34.81
C ILE A 206 5.02 -11.57 34.46
N PRO A 207 3.75 -12.00 34.45
CA PRO A 207 3.38 -13.37 34.06
C PRO A 207 3.79 -13.70 32.63
N SER A 208 4.35 -14.89 32.40
CA SER A 208 4.83 -15.33 31.07
C SER A 208 3.73 -15.38 30.00
N GLY A 209 2.48 -15.64 30.41
CA GLY A 209 1.30 -15.64 29.54
C GLY A 209 0.73 -14.25 29.23
N GLU A 210 1.29 -13.18 29.79
CA GLU A 210 0.79 -11.83 29.55
C GLU A 210 1.00 -11.42 28.08
N VAL A 211 -0.05 -10.87 27.46
CA VAL A 211 0.01 -10.36 26.10
C VAL A 211 0.50 -8.92 26.12
N LEU A 212 1.53 -8.63 25.32
CA LEU A 212 2.13 -7.31 25.17
C LEU A 212 1.79 -6.70 23.80
N ALA A 213 1.95 -5.39 23.69
CA ALA A 213 1.69 -4.65 22.46
C ALA A 213 2.93 -3.89 21.99
N GLN A 214 3.52 -4.29 20.87
CA GLN A 214 4.53 -3.49 20.19
C GLN A 214 3.86 -2.46 19.30
N VAL A 215 4.12 -1.18 19.58
CA VAL A 215 3.45 -0.05 18.92
C VAL A 215 4.43 0.70 18.03
N GLN A 216 4.06 0.89 16.78
CA GLN A 216 4.77 1.74 15.83
C GLN A 216 3.85 2.83 15.33
N THR A 217 4.23 4.09 15.56
CA THR A 217 3.57 5.25 14.97
C THR A 217 3.75 5.20 13.46
N GLN A 218 2.66 5.44 12.74
CA GLN A 218 2.65 5.49 11.28
C GLN A 218 2.74 6.94 10.81
N ALA A 219 3.34 7.15 9.64
CA ALA A 219 3.29 8.44 8.97
C ALA A 219 1.83 8.87 8.74
N PRO A 220 1.54 10.18 8.78
CA PRO A 220 0.21 10.68 8.45
C PRO A 220 -0.26 10.19 7.07
N LEU A 221 -1.54 9.82 6.97
CA LEU A 221 -2.15 9.39 5.71
C LEU A 221 -3.50 10.09 5.48
N MET A 222 -3.90 10.19 4.21
CA MET A 222 -5.23 10.70 3.86
C MET A 222 -6.28 9.61 4.02
N ARG A 223 -7.40 9.92 4.68
CA ARG A 223 -8.59 9.06 4.76
C ARG A 223 -9.71 9.66 3.92
N ALA A 224 -10.36 8.83 3.10
CA ALA A 224 -11.61 9.18 2.44
C ALA A 224 -12.78 8.54 3.20
N ASN A 225 -13.85 9.30 3.36
CA ASN A 225 -15.13 8.81 3.88
C ASN A 225 -16.17 8.99 2.79
N LEU A 226 -16.65 7.88 2.25
CA LEU A 226 -17.69 7.82 1.22
C LEU A 226 -19.03 7.74 1.94
N PHE A 227 -19.93 8.66 1.63
CA PHE A 227 -21.32 8.65 2.08
C PHE A 227 -22.19 8.30 0.88
N PHE A 228 -22.89 7.18 0.97
CA PHE A 228 -23.69 6.68 -0.15
C PHE A 228 -25.00 7.47 -0.26
N THR A 229 -25.56 7.50 -1.46
CA THR A 229 -26.87 8.12 -1.71
C THR A 229 -27.97 7.31 -1.03
N GLU A 230 -27.84 5.98 -1.07
CA GLU A 230 -28.69 5.02 -0.38
C GLU A 230 -27.84 4.13 0.53
N PRO A 231 -28.42 3.53 1.59
CA PRO A 231 -27.71 2.51 2.36
C PRO A 231 -27.23 1.38 1.46
N LEU A 232 -26.04 0.86 1.73
CA LEU A 232 -25.57 -0.39 1.13
C LEU A 232 -26.45 -1.58 1.56
N ASP A 233 -26.31 -2.71 0.89
CA ASP A 233 -27.06 -3.95 1.19
C ASP A 233 -26.93 -4.39 2.66
N ASP A 234 -25.80 -4.09 3.30
CA ASP A 234 -25.56 -4.39 4.72
C ASP A 234 -25.99 -3.26 5.67
N GLY A 235 -26.81 -2.34 5.19
CA GLY A 235 -27.39 -1.23 5.93
C GLY A 235 -26.44 -0.06 6.19
N HIS A 236 -25.17 -0.18 5.80
CA HIS A 236 -24.20 0.89 6.04
C HIS A 236 -24.38 2.05 5.06
N THR A 237 -24.51 3.27 5.60
CA THR A 237 -24.60 4.51 4.81
C THR A 237 -23.25 5.16 4.53
N ARG A 238 -22.16 4.58 5.06
CA ARG A 238 -20.80 5.14 4.96
C ARG A 238 -19.72 4.07 4.95
N ARG A 239 -18.69 4.30 4.15
CA ARG A 239 -17.40 3.58 4.20
C ARG A 239 -16.23 4.52 4.38
N ALA A 240 -15.20 4.05 5.09
CA ALA A 240 -14.00 4.84 5.33
C ALA A 240 -12.76 4.04 4.94
N LEU A 241 -11.95 4.61 4.05
CA LEU A 241 -10.77 3.96 3.46
C LEU A 241 -9.56 4.88 3.48
N ASN A 242 -8.37 4.30 3.31
CA ASN A 242 -7.16 5.07 3.07
C ASN A 242 -7.15 5.53 1.61
N ALA A 243 -6.90 6.82 1.38
CA ALA A 243 -6.81 7.40 0.05
C ALA A 243 -5.33 7.58 -0.30
N ALA A 244 -4.81 6.68 -1.13
CA ALA A 244 -3.45 6.74 -1.67
C ALA A 244 -3.43 6.65 -3.21
N MET A 245 -4.54 6.21 -3.79
CA MET A 245 -4.79 6.04 -5.22
C MET A 245 -6.16 6.68 -5.56
N PRO A 246 -6.44 6.94 -6.85
CA PRO A 246 -7.73 7.49 -7.28
C PRO A 246 -8.88 6.58 -6.86
N ILE A 247 -9.94 7.17 -6.32
CA ILE A 247 -11.17 6.46 -5.96
C ILE A 247 -12.18 6.67 -7.09
N PHE A 248 -12.66 5.56 -7.64
CA PHE A 248 -13.68 5.56 -8.69
C PHE A 248 -15.05 5.40 -8.04
N VAL A 249 -15.98 6.28 -8.40
CA VAL A 249 -17.37 6.24 -7.93
C VAL A 249 -18.30 6.07 -9.13
N PRO A 250 -19.41 5.33 -8.99
CA PRO A 250 -20.41 5.26 -10.06
C PRO A 250 -20.86 6.64 -10.51
N ASP A 251 -20.92 6.82 -11.83
CA ASP A 251 -21.32 8.08 -12.43
C ASP A 251 -22.76 8.45 -12.04
N ASN A 252 -22.97 9.75 -11.87
CA ASN A 252 -24.27 10.35 -11.60
C ASN A 252 -24.47 11.51 -12.57
N ASN A 253 -24.65 11.20 -13.86
CA ASN A 253 -24.76 12.17 -14.95
C ASN A 253 -23.55 13.12 -15.03
N GLN A 254 -22.35 12.56 -14.98
CA GLN A 254 -21.06 13.27 -14.97
C GLN A 254 -20.91 14.27 -13.83
N ARG A 255 -21.63 14.09 -12.72
CA ARG A 255 -21.50 14.95 -11.54
C ARG A 255 -20.66 14.27 -10.47
N LEU A 256 -19.67 15.01 -9.99
CA LEU A 256 -18.91 14.61 -8.82
C LEU A 256 -19.79 14.65 -7.55
N PRO A 257 -19.54 13.75 -6.58
CA PRO A 257 -20.09 13.90 -5.24
C PRO A 257 -19.63 15.22 -4.62
N HIS A 258 -20.33 15.68 -3.58
CA HIS A 258 -19.84 16.84 -2.82
C HIS A 258 -18.52 16.47 -2.10
N ILE A 259 -17.43 17.15 -2.44
CA ILE A 259 -16.08 16.91 -1.89
C ILE A 259 -15.68 18.09 -1.00
N ASN A 260 -15.07 17.85 0.17
CA ASN A 260 -14.34 18.94 0.87
C ASN A 260 -12.92 19.07 0.33
N VAL A 261 -12.36 20.26 0.45
CA VAL A 261 -10.93 20.49 0.23
C VAL A 261 -10.20 20.26 1.56
N PRO A 262 -9.41 19.18 1.73
CA PRO A 262 -8.59 19.00 2.91
C PRO A 262 -7.38 19.96 2.87
N ALA A 263 -6.75 20.20 4.01
CA ALA A 263 -5.49 20.94 4.07
C ALA A 263 -4.40 20.25 3.23
N LEU A 264 -3.51 21.01 2.60
CA LEU A 264 -2.47 20.46 1.72
C LEU A 264 -1.46 19.58 2.47
N GLN A 265 -1.21 19.87 3.74
CA GLN A 265 -0.27 19.13 4.58
C GLN A 265 -0.98 18.55 5.80
N PRO A 266 -0.51 17.40 6.32
CA PRO A 266 -1.03 16.85 7.56
C PRO A 266 -0.78 17.84 8.71
N PRO A 267 -1.73 17.95 9.67
CA PRO A 267 -1.54 18.80 10.82
C PRO A 267 -0.36 18.30 11.67
N THR A 268 0.49 19.23 12.11
CA THR A 268 1.66 18.96 12.97
C THR A 268 1.26 18.51 14.37
N THR A 269 0.14 19.01 14.88
CA THR A 269 -0.42 18.65 16.19
C THR A 269 -1.66 17.78 16.04
N ARG A 270 -1.77 16.79 16.93
CA ARG A 270 -2.96 15.94 17.05
C ARG A 270 -4.16 16.80 17.47
N THR A 271 -5.11 17.00 16.56
CA THR A 271 -6.35 17.76 16.82
C THR A 271 -7.49 16.90 17.36
N ARG A 272 -7.41 15.56 17.28
CA ARG A 272 -8.46 14.66 17.78
C ARG A 272 -8.19 14.18 19.20
N ALA A 273 -9.23 14.27 20.04
CA ALA A 273 -9.27 13.73 21.39
C ALA A 273 -8.74 12.29 21.46
N ARG A 274 -8.11 11.97 22.60
CA ARG A 274 -7.71 10.59 22.95
C ARG A 274 -8.98 9.73 22.92
N ARG A 275 -8.99 8.65 22.15
CA ARG A 275 -10.19 7.81 22.08
C ARG A 275 -10.39 7.15 23.44
N ARG A 276 -11.64 7.09 23.91
CA ARG A 276 -12.00 6.53 25.21
C ARG A 276 -11.76 5.01 25.30
N ASP A 277 -11.66 4.34 24.15
CA ASP A 277 -11.44 2.89 24.01
C ASP A 277 -9.95 2.49 24.01
N GLU A 278 -9.05 3.36 24.50
CA GLU A 278 -7.62 3.05 24.52
C GLU A 278 -7.30 1.97 25.56
N LYS A 279 -7.08 0.75 25.05
CA LYS A 279 -6.75 -0.46 25.82
C LYS A 279 -5.30 -0.57 26.26
N LEU A 280 -4.44 0.38 25.89
CA LEU A 280 -3.02 0.36 26.26
C LEU A 280 -2.77 1.24 27.49
N GLU A 281 -1.86 0.80 28.34
CA GLU A 281 -1.28 1.67 29.36
C GLU A 281 -0.66 2.93 28.71
N PRO A 282 -0.68 4.09 29.39
CA PRO A 282 -0.16 5.33 28.82
C PRO A 282 1.37 5.32 28.70
N ASP A 283 2.05 4.63 29.61
CA ASP A 283 3.50 4.59 29.68
C ASP A 283 4.05 3.39 28.92
N VAL A 284 5.18 3.61 28.25
CA VAL A 284 5.88 2.55 27.53
C VAL A 284 6.54 1.61 28.54
N PHE A 285 6.25 0.31 28.44
CA PHE A 285 6.77 -0.70 29.35
C PHE A 285 8.21 -1.07 29.02
N LEU A 286 8.49 -1.38 27.74
CA LEU A 286 9.84 -1.63 27.20
C LEU A 286 10.18 -0.58 26.12
N PRO A 287 10.80 0.55 26.49
CA PRO A 287 11.14 1.64 25.56
C PRO A 287 11.94 1.21 24.32
N SER A 288 12.94 0.32 24.48
CA SER A 288 13.81 -0.09 23.36
C SER A 288 13.06 -0.83 22.27
N LEU A 289 11.94 -1.47 22.61
CA LEU A 289 11.10 -2.18 21.67
C LEU A 289 9.78 -1.45 21.36
N ARG A 290 9.52 -0.30 22.02
CA ARG A 290 8.24 0.42 21.99
C ARG A 290 7.06 -0.47 22.39
N VAL A 291 7.27 -1.28 23.42
CA VAL A 291 6.27 -2.23 23.92
C VAL A 291 5.49 -1.62 25.08
N TYR A 292 4.18 -1.78 25.03
CA TYR A 292 3.20 -1.35 26.02
C TYR A 292 2.47 -2.58 26.58
N ARG A 293 1.89 -2.44 27.77
CA ARG A 293 0.96 -3.43 28.33
C ARG A 293 -0.47 -3.02 28.00
N TYR A 294 -1.37 -4.01 28.05
CA TYR A 294 -2.81 -3.74 27.99
C TYR A 294 -3.35 -3.38 29.38
N ARG A 295 -4.39 -2.56 29.42
CA ARG A 295 -5.20 -2.29 30.62
C ARG A 295 -6.15 -3.44 30.92
#